data_AF-A0A381RLQ9-F1
#
_entry.id   AF-A0A381RLQ9-F1
#
_cell.length_a   1.000
_cell.length_b   1.000
_cell.length_c   1.000
_cell.angle_alpha   90.00
_cell.angle_beta   90.00
_cell.angle_gamma   90.00
#
_symmetry.space_group_name_H-M   'P 1'
#
loop_
_entity.id
_entity.type
_entity.pdbx_description
1 polymer ?
#
loop_
_entity_poly.entity_id
_entity_poly.type
_entity_poly.pdbx_seq_one_letter_code
_entity_poly.pdbx_strand_id
1 'polypeptide(L)'
;MYSLQSKVYTKLLCLALYAVILIPGKTTFAADICTDGLKELQGSQGVIQDKGGIWGYLEQSKSLSSKSLLGLQIDGKLQRLISIFENLCSEGKIPTGSLHAQILSLIGDARMIFNRPGDQRKKEQLMETLNNLHKNINDLLAKLPN
;
A
#
# COMPACT_ATOMS: atom_id res chain seq x y z
N MET A 1 -9.77 -29.10 56.83
CA MET A 1 -8.63 -28.93 55.89
C MET A 1 -9.04 -28.64 54.44
N TYR A 2 -10.22 -29.07 53.94
CA TYR A 2 -10.66 -28.82 52.55
C TYR A 2 -10.99 -27.35 52.19
N SER A 3 -11.45 -26.54 53.14
CA SER A 3 -11.82 -25.13 52.91
C SER A 3 -10.61 -24.21 52.62
N LEU A 4 -9.44 -24.52 53.18
CA LEU A 4 -8.25 -23.68 53.05
C LEU A 4 -7.59 -23.84 51.67
N GLN A 5 -7.56 -25.08 51.15
CA GLN A 5 -7.03 -25.37 49.81
C GLN A 5 -7.85 -24.69 48.71
N SER A 6 -9.19 -24.73 48.80
CA SER A 6 -10.09 -24.08 47.84
C SER A 6 -9.83 -22.57 47.71
N LYS A 7 -9.68 -21.85 48.84
CA LYS A 7 -9.40 -20.41 48.84
C LYS A 7 -8.03 -20.04 48.24
N VAL A 8 -7.02 -20.90 48.41
CA VAL A 8 -5.68 -20.71 47.83
C VAL A 8 -5.73 -20.90 46.31
N TYR A 9 -6.44 -21.93 45.82
CA TYR A 9 -6.64 -22.13 44.39
C TYR A 9 -7.42 -20.98 43.75
N THR A 10 -8.46 -20.44 44.41
CA THR A 10 -9.20 -19.26 43.90
C THR A 10 -8.30 -18.03 43.78
N LYS A 11 -7.44 -17.78 44.79
CA LYS A 11 -6.49 -16.65 44.74
C LYS A 11 -5.42 -16.83 43.65
N LEU A 12 -4.91 -18.04 43.47
CA LEU A 12 -3.98 -18.37 42.39
C LEU A 12 -4.62 -18.21 41.00
N LEU A 13 -5.89 -18.62 40.86
CA LEU A 13 -6.65 -18.47 39.61
C LEU A 13 -6.90 -16.99 39.29
N CYS A 14 -7.26 -16.18 40.29
CA CYS A 14 -7.40 -14.73 40.14
C CYS A 14 -6.07 -14.06 39.77
N LEU A 15 -4.95 -14.48 40.36
CA LEU A 15 -3.62 -13.93 40.05
C LEU A 15 -3.19 -14.28 38.62
N ALA A 16 -3.46 -15.52 38.18
CA ALA A 16 -3.19 -15.98 36.81
C ALA A 16 -4.04 -15.22 35.78
N LEU A 17 -5.33 -15.00 36.07
CA LEU A 17 -6.21 -14.19 35.23
C LEU A 17 -5.74 -12.73 35.13
N TYR A 18 -5.27 -12.14 36.23
CA TYR A 18 -4.73 -10.79 36.23
C TYR A 18 -3.42 -10.67 35.43
N ALA A 19 -2.57 -11.70 35.46
CA ALA A 19 -1.34 -11.76 34.69
C ALA A 19 -1.59 -11.82 33.17
N VAL A 20 -2.67 -12.47 32.72
CA VAL A 20 -3.05 -12.53 31.29
C VAL A 20 -3.50 -11.15 30.76
N ILE A 21 -4.15 -10.34 31.59
CA ILE A 21 -4.61 -8.99 31.22
C ILE A 21 -3.44 -7.99 31.10
N LEU A 22 -2.34 -8.24 31.83
CA LEU A 22 -1.15 -7.38 31.84
C LEU A 22 -0.15 -7.70 30.73
N ILE A 23 -0.39 -8.71 29.90
CA ILE A 23 0.43 -8.91 28.69
C ILE A 23 -0.04 -7.83 27.70
N PRO A 24 0.79 -6.80 27.40
CA PRO A 24 0.44 -5.86 26.36
C PRO A 24 0.26 -6.67 25.08
N GLY A 25 -0.98 -6.73 24.58
CA GLY A 25 -1.27 -7.32 23.28
C GLY A 25 -0.34 -6.65 22.28
N LYS A 26 0.68 -7.37 21.83
CA LYS A 26 1.62 -6.83 20.87
C LYS A 26 0.80 -6.36 19.68
N THR A 27 1.04 -5.14 19.25
CA THR A 27 0.54 -4.49 18.04
C THR A 27 1.06 -5.23 16.80
N THR A 28 0.78 -6.53 16.68
CA THR A 28 1.30 -7.41 15.64
C THR A 28 0.86 -6.97 14.25
N PHE A 29 -0.27 -6.27 14.12
CA PHE A 29 -0.73 -5.69 12.86
C PHE A 29 0.13 -4.53 12.33
N ALA A 30 0.86 -3.85 13.21
CA ALA A 30 1.64 -2.67 12.84
C ALA A 30 3.05 -2.99 12.31
N ALA A 31 3.71 -3.98 12.91
CA ALA A 31 5.02 -4.44 12.45
C ALA A 31 4.90 -5.16 11.09
N ASP A 32 3.80 -5.88 10.89
CA ASP A 32 3.47 -6.58 9.64
C ASP A 32 3.26 -5.60 8.48
N ILE A 33 2.46 -4.54 8.68
CA ILE A 33 2.17 -3.60 7.58
C ILE A 33 3.39 -2.79 7.12
N CYS A 34 4.30 -2.42 8.04
CA CYS A 34 5.49 -1.65 7.70
C CYS A 34 6.62 -2.49 7.10
N THR A 35 6.56 -3.81 7.24
CA THR A 35 7.55 -4.73 6.66
C THR A 35 6.98 -5.38 5.41
N ASP A 36 5.97 -6.24 5.57
CA ASP A 36 5.37 -7.01 4.49
C ASP A 36 4.49 -6.13 3.58
N GLY A 37 3.74 -5.20 4.15
CA GLY A 37 2.94 -4.25 3.34
C GLY A 37 3.82 -3.31 2.50
N LEU A 38 4.88 -2.73 3.07
CA LEU A 38 5.84 -1.92 2.30
C LEU A 38 6.51 -2.75 1.20
N LYS A 39 6.92 -3.98 1.51
CA LYS A 39 7.52 -4.90 0.54
C LYS A 39 6.55 -5.25 -0.59
N GLU A 40 5.27 -5.44 -0.29
CA GLU A 40 4.23 -5.69 -1.30
C GLU A 40 4.06 -4.50 -2.24
N LEU A 41 3.99 -3.27 -1.70
CA LEU A 41 3.91 -2.05 -2.50
C LEU A 41 5.13 -1.90 -3.43
N GLN A 42 6.34 -2.06 -2.88
CA GLN A 42 7.58 -1.97 -3.65
C GLN A 42 7.66 -3.06 -4.73
N GLY A 43 7.33 -4.31 -4.38
CA GLY A 43 7.32 -5.41 -5.35
C GLY A 43 6.30 -5.20 -6.47
N SER A 44 5.10 -4.71 -6.13
CA SER A 44 4.04 -4.42 -7.11
C SER A 44 4.43 -3.27 -8.04
N GLN A 45 5.08 -2.22 -7.52
CA GLN A 45 5.62 -1.13 -8.33
C GLN A 45 6.79 -1.59 -9.21
N GLY A 46 7.64 -2.49 -8.70
CA GLY A 46 8.74 -3.10 -9.44
C GLY A 46 8.26 -3.77 -10.72
N VAL A 47 7.13 -4.50 -10.69
CA VAL A 47 6.54 -5.12 -11.89
C VAL A 47 6.20 -4.12 -12.99
N ILE A 48 5.84 -2.87 -12.63
CA ILE A 48 5.57 -1.79 -13.59
C ILE A 48 6.90 -1.20 -14.10
N GLN A 49 7.85 -0.97 -13.20
CA GLN A 49 9.17 -0.41 -13.51
C GLN A 49 9.99 -1.34 -14.41
N ASP A 50 9.91 -2.66 -14.22
CA ASP A 50 10.54 -3.68 -15.05
C ASP A 50 10.04 -3.63 -16.52
N LYS A 51 8.87 -3.03 -16.75
CA LYS A 51 8.29 -2.79 -18.08
C LYS A 51 8.60 -1.39 -18.63
N GLY A 52 9.43 -0.61 -17.94
CA GLY A 52 9.79 0.77 -18.28
C GLY A 52 8.83 1.83 -17.74
N GLY A 53 7.88 1.46 -16.88
CA GLY A 53 6.87 2.39 -16.37
C GLY A 53 5.83 2.79 -17.41
N ILE A 54 4.85 3.59 -16.99
CA ILE A 54 3.85 4.15 -17.90
C ILE A 54 4.52 5.11 -18.88
N TRP A 55 5.53 5.86 -18.43
CA TRP A 55 6.38 6.67 -19.30
C TRP A 55 6.96 5.83 -20.44
N GLY A 56 7.64 4.73 -20.15
CA GLY A 56 8.25 3.87 -21.16
C GLY A 56 7.22 3.27 -22.11
N TYR A 57 6.05 2.87 -21.60
CA TYR A 57 4.94 2.40 -22.43
C TYR A 57 4.50 3.44 -23.47
N LEU A 58 4.31 4.69 -23.04
CA LEU A 58 3.87 5.77 -23.93
C LEU A 58 4.96 6.21 -24.90
N GLU A 59 6.22 6.24 -24.44
CA GLU A 59 7.36 6.69 -25.21
C GLU A 59 7.66 5.77 -26.41
N GLN A 60 7.48 4.46 -26.23
CA GLN A 60 7.73 3.47 -27.28
C GLN A 60 6.74 3.57 -28.45
N SER A 61 5.59 4.23 -28.27
CA SER A 61 4.57 4.38 -29.31
C SER A 61 4.61 5.75 -29.97
N LYS A 62 4.80 5.78 -31.29
CA LYS A 62 4.79 7.03 -32.09
C LYS A 62 3.50 7.83 -31.93
N SER A 63 2.35 7.17 -31.72
CA SER A 63 1.05 7.84 -31.59
C SER A 63 0.78 8.36 -30.18
N LEU A 64 1.57 7.92 -29.19
CA LEU A 64 1.37 8.21 -27.76
C LEU A 64 2.53 8.97 -27.11
N SER A 65 3.71 9.06 -27.73
CA SER A 65 4.91 9.67 -27.14
C SER A 65 4.72 11.13 -26.69
N SER A 66 3.88 11.90 -27.40
CA SER A 66 3.46 13.25 -26.96
C SER A 66 2.76 13.29 -25.58
N LYS A 67 2.39 12.13 -25.03
CA LYS A 67 1.75 11.95 -23.72
C LYS A 67 2.67 11.32 -22.69
N SER A 68 3.92 10.99 -23.03
CA SER A 68 4.89 10.38 -22.11
C SER A 68 5.11 11.19 -20.84
N LEU A 69 5.03 12.52 -20.91
CA LEU A 69 5.12 13.38 -19.71
C LEU A 69 4.04 13.05 -18.67
N LEU A 70 2.81 12.72 -19.11
CA LEU A 70 1.76 12.27 -18.21
C LEU A 70 2.14 10.94 -17.56
N GLY A 71 2.67 10.00 -18.34
CA GLY A 71 3.19 8.73 -17.83
C GLY A 71 4.25 8.92 -16.76
N LEU A 72 5.23 9.79 -17.02
CA LEU A 72 6.30 10.13 -16.08
C LEU A 72 5.76 10.74 -14.77
N GLN A 73 4.75 11.61 -14.87
CA GLN A 73 4.10 12.17 -13.70
C GLN A 73 3.37 11.10 -12.88
N ILE A 74 2.70 10.14 -13.53
CA ILE A 74 2.04 9.04 -12.83
C ILE A 74 3.08 8.16 -12.13
N ASP A 75 4.13 7.76 -12.85
CA ASP A 75 5.22 6.92 -12.31
C ASP A 75 5.86 7.57 -11.07
N GLY A 76 6.23 8.86 -11.17
CA GLY A 76 6.83 9.58 -10.06
C GLY A 76 5.89 9.76 -8.86
N LYS A 77 4.59 9.96 -9.09
CA LYS A 77 3.62 10.12 -8.02
C LYS A 77 3.27 8.81 -7.32
N LEU A 78 3.22 7.69 -8.04
CA LEU A 78 3.12 6.36 -7.44
C LEU A 78 4.33 6.09 -6.53
N GLN A 79 5.54 6.39 -7.01
CA GLN A 79 6.73 6.27 -6.19
C GLN A 79 6.68 7.17 -4.95
N ARG A 80 6.15 8.39 -5.07
CA ARG A 80 5.97 9.30 -3.94
C ARG A 80 5.00 8.73 -2.90
N LEU A 81 3.90 8.10 -3.30
CA LEU A 81 2.97 7.45 -2.37
C LEU A 81 3.66 6.36 -1.53
N ILE A 82 4.47 5.52 -2.18
CA ILE A 82 5.26 4.47 -1.51
C ILE A 82 6.27 5.10 -0.55
N SER A 83 6.94 6.18 -0.98
CA SER A 83 7.93 6.89 -0.15
C SER A 83 7.28 7.52 1.09
N ILE A 84 6.07 8.09 0.96
CA ILE A 84 5.31 8.60 2.11
C ILE A 84 4.97 7.44 3.07
N PHE A 85 4.54 6.30 2.54
CA PHE A 85 4.24 5.11 3.35
C PHE A 85 5.47 4.62 4.13
N GLU A 86 6.63 4.55 3.47
CA GLU A 86 7.92 4.20 4.06
C GLU A 86 8.36 5.20 5.14
N ASN A 87 8.19 6.50 4.89
CA ASN A 87 8.52 7.54 5.85
C ASN A 87 7.65 7.44 7.11
N LEU A 88 6.34 7.21 6.95
CA LEU A 88 5.43 6.97 8.07
C LEU A 88 5.93 5.80 8.95
N CYS A 89 6.29 4.68 8.33
CA CYS A 89 6.87 3.54 9.02
C CYS A 89 8.18 3.87 9.76
N SER A 90 9.08 4.60 9.09
CA SER A 90 10.38 4.99 9.66
C SER A 90 10.26 5.97 10.82
N GLU A 91 9.23 6.81 10.82
CA GLU A 91 8.90 7.74 11.91
C GLU A 91 8.13 7.09 13.06
N GLY A 92 7.85 5.78 12.99
CA GLY A 92 7.00 5.07 13.96
C GLY A 92 5.51 5.41 13.86
N LYS A 93 5.09 6.18 12.84
CA LYS A 93 3.69 6.46 12.52
C LYS A 93 3.14 5.30 11.70
N ILE A 94 2.56 4.32 12.37
CA ILE A 94 2.05 3.11 11.70
C ILE A 94 0.99 3.48 10.64
N PRO A 95 1.22 3.21 9.35
CA PRO A 95 0.22 3.45 8.31
C PRO A 95 -1.02 2.59 8.52
N THR A 96 -2.18 3.06 8.03
CA THR A 96 -3.40 2.26 8.10
C THR A 96 -3.43 1.21 6.98
N GLY A 97 -4.08 0.07 7.24
CA GLY A 97 -4.38 -0.93 6.20
C GLY A 97 -5.17 -0.35 5.01
N SER A 98 -6.00 0.66 5.26
CA SER A 98 -6.73 1.38 4.21
C SER A 98 -5.80 2.18 3.31
N LEU A 99 -4.77 2.84 3.86
CA LEU A 99 -3.77 3.54 3.05
C LEU A 99 -2.99 2.55 2.17
N HIS A 100 -2.54 1.44 2.75
CA HIS A 100 -1.88 0.37 2.02
C HIS A 100 -2.74 -0.12 0.83
N ALA A 101 -4.00 -0.48 1.10
CA ALA A 101 -4.93 -0.97 0.08
C ALA A 101 -5.21 0.06 -1.03
N GLN A 102 -5.32 1.35 -0.68
CA GLN A 102 -5.50 2.42 -1.66
C GLN A 102 -4.28 2.56 -2.59
N ILE A 103 -3.06 2.55 -2.04
CA ILE A 103 -1.84 2.62 -2.85
C ILE A 103 -1.73 1.37 -3.75
N LEU A 104 -1.93 0.19 -3.17
CA LEU A 104 -1.88 -1.07 -3.91
C LEU A 104 -2.90 -1.11 -5.06
N SER A 105 -4.12 -0.60 -4.85
CA SER A 105 -5.13 -0.48 -5.90
C SER A 105 -4.68 0.42 -7.04
N LEU A 106 -4.07 1.58 -6.75
CA LEU A 106 -3.57 2.49 -7.79
C LEU A 106 -2.42 1.87 -8.60
N ILE A 107 -1.54 1.11 -7.94
CA ILE A 107 -0.50 0.31 -8.60
C ILE A 107 -1.15 -0.79 -9.47
N GLY A 108 -2.19 -1.45 -8.97
CA GLY A 108 -2.98 -2.42 -9.74
C GLY A 108 -3.57 -1.82 -11.01
N ASP A 109 -4.19 -0.64 -10.92
CA ASP A 109 -4.75 0.09 -12.05
C ASP A 109 -3.67 0.45 -13.09
N ALA A 110 -2.50 0.91 -12.63
CA ALA A 110 -1.34 1.16 -13.48
C ALA A 110 -0.87 -0.12 -14.19
N ARG A 111 -0.82 -1.25 -13.49
CA ARG A 111 -0.43 -2.55 -14.06
C ARG A 111 -1.38 -3.02 -15.16
N MET A 112 -2.67 -2.70 -15.06
CA MET A 112 -3.67 -3.04 -16.07
C MET A 112 -3.44 -2.36 -17.43
N ILE A 113 -2.56 -1.36 -17.50
CA ILE A 113 -2.10 -0.78 -18.77
C ILE A 113 -1.33 -1.83 -19.59
N PHE A 114 -0.51 -2.65 -18.93
CA PHE A 114 0.37 -3.62 -19.58
C PHE A 114 -0.26 -5.01 -19.79
N ASN A 115 -1.30 -5.35 -19.01
CA ASN A 115 -1.89 -6.70 -19.00
C ASN A 115 -2.96 -6.93 -20.09
N ARG A 116 -3.34 -5.92 -20.88
CA ARG A 116 -4.30 -6.11 -21.96
C ARG A 116 -3.56 -6.44 -23.26
N PRO A 117 -3.83 -7.61 -23.89
CA PRO A 117 -3.11 -8.04 -25.08
C PRO A 117 -3.43 -7.12 -26.24
N GLY A 118 -2.38 -6.52 -26.82
CA GLY A 118 -2.48 -5.72 -28.02
C GLY A 118 -3.10 -4.34 -27.78
N ASP A 119 -2.50 -3.36 -28.42
CA ASP A 119 -2.87 -1.94 -28.48
C ASP A 119 -4.23 -1.71 -29.19
N GLN A 120 -5.25 -2.52 -28.91
CA GLN A 120 -6.61 -2.41 -29.45
C GLN A 120 -7.46 -1.40 -28.67
N ARG A 121 -6.96 -0.86 -27.56
CA ARG A 121 -7.61 0.26 -26.88
C ARG A 121 -7.53 1.47 -27.80
N LYS A 122 -8.68 2.07 -28.08
CA LYS A 122 -8.72 3.39 -28.72
C LYS A 122 -7.89 4.36 -27.87
N LYS A 123 -7.09 5.21 -28.52
CA LYS A 123 -6.22 6.18 -27.84
C LYS A 123 -6.98 6.96 -26.77
N GLU A 124 -8.22 7.33 -27.05
CA GLU A 124 -9.11 8.07 -26.15
C GLU A 124 -9.38 7.29 -24.85
N GLN A 125 -9.66 5.99 -24.94
CA GLN A 125 -9.92 5.13 -23.77
C GLN A 125 -8.67 4.96 -22.90
N LEU A 126 -7.50 4.84 -23.53
CA LEU A 126 -6.24 4.83 -22.80
C LEU A 126 -6.00 6.16 -22.08
N MET A 127 -6.22 7.29 -22.77
CA MET A 127 -6.06 8.61 -22.18
C MET A 127 -7.03 8.85 -21.02
N GLU A 128 -8.28 8.41 -21.14
CA GLU A 128 -9.25 8.47 -20.04
C GLU A 128 -8.77 7.65 -18.83
N THR A 129 -8.28 6.44 -19.06
CA THR A 129 -7.70 5.58 -18.00
C THR A 129 -6.54 6.29 -17.29
N LEU A 130 -5.61 6.87 -18.05
CA LEU A 130 -4.44 7.56 -17.52
C LEU A 130 -4.81 8.83 -16.73
N ASN A 131 -5.76 9.61 -17.24
CA ASN A 131 -6.22 10.83 -16.57
C ASN A 131 -6.96 10.49 -15.26
N ASN A 132 -7.80 9.46 -15.26
CA ASN A 132 -8.48 9.00 -14.05
C ASN A 132 -7.48 8.48 -13.02
N LEU A 133 -6.48 7.70 -13.44
CA LEU A 133 -5.41 7.24 -12.57
C LEU A 133 -4.62 8.42 -11.97
N HIS A 134 -4.20 9.38 -12.81
CA HIS A 134 -3.48 10.57 -12.36
C HIS A 134 -4.30 11.39 -11.36
N LYS A 135 -5.60 11.56 -11.61
CA LYS A 135 -6.53 12.23 -10.69
C LYS A 135 -6.61 11.48 -9.36
N ASN A 136 -6.87 10.17 -9.37
CA ASN A 136 -7.02 9.39 -8.15
C ASN A 136 -5.74 9.40 -7.29
N ILE A 137 -4.56 9.38 -7.93
CA ILE A 137 -3.29 9.55 -7.22
C ILE A 137 -3.18 10.93 -6.57
N ASN A 138 -3.57 12.00 -7.27
CA ASN A 138 -3.57 13.35 -6.70
C ASN A 138 -4.55 13.49 -5.52
N ASP A 139 -5.75 12.91 -5.66
CA ASP A 139 -6.77 12.92 -4.62
C ASP A 139 -6.30 12.17 -3.36
N LEU A 140 -5.50 11.11 -3.52
CA LEU A 140 -4.88 10.43 -2.38
C LEU A 140 -3.73 11.25 -1.79
N LEU A 141 -2.81 11.76 -2.62
CA LEU A 141 -1.69 12.60 -2.18
C LEU A 141 -2.15 13.83 -1.41
N ALA A 142 -3.24 14.46 -1.81
CA ALA A 142 -3.79 15.64 -1.13
C ALA A 142 -4.28 15.37 0.31
N LYS A 143 -4.52 14.11 0.66
CA LYS A 143 -4.95 13.67 1.99
C LYS A 143 -3.77 13.28 2.89
N LEU A 144 -2.57 13.19 2.34
CA LEU A 144 -1.39 12.70 3.04
C LEU A 144 -0.52 13.87 3.54
N PRO A 145 0.25 13.66 4.61
CA PRO A 145 1.23 14.64 5.05
C PRO A 145 2.25 14.93 3.94
N ASN A 146 2.66 16.20 3.84
CA ASN A 146 3.61 16.70 2.83
C ASN A 146 5.03 16.25 3.08
#